data_AF-A0A7S4BFP6-F1
#
_entry.id   AF-A0A7S4BFP6-F1
#
_cell.length_a   1.000
_cell.length_b   1.000
_cell.length_c   1.000
_cell.angle_alpha   90.00
_cell.angle_beta   90.00
_cell.angle_gamma   90.00
#
_symmetry.space_group_name_H-M   'P 1'
#
loop_
_entity.id
_entity.type
_entity.pdbx_description
1 polymer ?
#
loop_
_entity_poly.entity_id
_entity_poly.type
_entity_poly.pdbx_seq_one_letter_code
_entity_poly.pdbx_strand_id
1 'polypeptide(L)'
;AVEGWLLRGYICRAFGQNEALHYVAAERAALCDSGAAEALVPTTQELMQMGGVLHCEQLRSEHRLRKAPWVLRMIERQLLRSEHGERTFERLLAHMVLFPPLPHPERVDCTELVLRRCQKACGVDLNAFAQHWIYEARPCPTIGANFAYSKRRFLAELVVITPALTSADAQLTSSLCVGWGEADSSEDALPQHKYFNVTERPQLLEIEVDARRRRRKRRTRGDEGDELTREEEERVVVGANVPLLWLRVDPHLEWAMRVRWTGKPDEPRWSGQPEFMCKEQLWHDRDVASQEEAARALSTFSTHSAIDALLWTVYDTQAYFRVRTAAIQSLGDLVQPATDYAALSKLIRYFREKYCDEFQIRPNDFSDFPRYHVLKALVEAIGCARDASGATPAEAFSLLIELLDDNDNTANEYDDGYYLGAIIRVLAGTRCKSKGETNLIVAQIQRHLRLDALNKSHQRALTRCCLQALTQLELSGRRAPDWQL
;
A
#
# COMPACT_ATOMS: atom_id res chain seq x y z
N ALA A 1 0.77 17.97 11.92
CA ALA A 1 -0.58 17.79 11.34
C ALA A 1 -0.73 18.61 10.05
N VAL A 2 -0.77 19.95 10.13
CA VAL A 2 -0.97 20.82 8.95
C VAL A 2 0.12 20.64 7.89
N GLU A 3 1.38 20.55 8.28
CA GLU A 3 2.50 20.30 7.36
C GLU A 3 2.30 19.03 6.52
N GLY A 4 1.95 17.89 7.14
CA GLY A 4 1.70 16.66 6.39
C GLY A 4 0.43 16.71 5.53
N TRP A 5 -0.59 17.48 5.94
CA TRP A 5 -1.76 17.75 5.09
C TRP A 5 -1.37 18.58 3.85
N LEU A 6 -0.56 19.62 4.03
CA LEU A 6 -0.03 20.44 2.93
C LEU A 6 0.87 19.62 2.00
N LEU A 7 1.70 18.73 2.55
CA LEU A 7 2.54 17.82 1.77
C LEU A 7 1.69 16.93 0.87
N ARG A 8 0.60 16.33 1.38
CA ARG A 8 -0.35 15.58 0.54
C ARG A 8 -0.94 16.45 -0.56
N GLY A 9 -1.36 17.68 -0.23
CA GLY A 9 -1.90 18.64 -1.20
C GLY A 9 -0.88 19.00 -2.30
N TYR A 10 0.38 19.18 -1.92
CA TYR A 10 1.49 19.39 -2.85
C TYR A 10 1.69 18.17 -3.75
N ILE A 11 1.76 16.96 -3.19
CA ILE A 11 1.93 15.73 -3.97
C ILE A 11 0.80 15.58 -5.00
N CYS A 12 -0.44 15.81 -4.58
CA CYS A 12 -1.61 15.75 -5.48
C CYS A 12 -1.51 16.72 -6.66
N ARG A 13 -1.02 17.95 -6.42
CA ARG A 13 -0.90 18.98 -7.46
C ARG A 13 0.34 18.79 -8.35
N ALA A 14 1.45 18.37 -7.77
CA ALA A 14 2.74 18.25 -8.47
C ALA A 14 2.89 16.92 -9.20
N PHE A 15 2.40 15.82 -8.62
CA PHE A 15 2.60 14.45 -9.11
C PHE A 15 1.28 13.73 -9.44
N GLY A 16 0.13 14.36 -9.20
CA GLY A 16 -1.18 13.85 -9.56
C GLY A 16 -1.90 13.10 -8.44
N GLN A 17 -3.19 12.84 -8.68
CA GLN A 17 -4.09 12.22 -7.70
C GLN A 17 -3.68 10.80 -7.32
N ASN A 18 -3.22 10.00 -8.28
CA ASN A 18 -2.80 8.61 -8.07
C ASN A 18 -1.62 8.52 -7.09
N GLU A 19 -0.63 9.40 -7.24
CA GLU A 19 0.52 9.48 -6.34
C GLU A 19 0.10 9.89 -4.93
N ALA A 20 -0.83 10.85 -4.82
CA ALA A 20 -1.34 11.28 -3.53
C ALA A 20 -2.14 10.17 -2.81
N LEU A 21 -2.89 9.35 -3.55
CA LEU A 21 -3.62 8.20 -2.99
C LEU A 21 -2.66 7.10 -2.54
N HIS A 22 -1.65 6.77 -3.34
CA HIS A 22 -0.59 5.85 -2.95
C HIS A 22 0.11 6.34 -1.67
N TYR A 23 0.52 7.61 -1.62
CA TYR A 23 1.19 8.19 -0.46
C TYR A 23 0.33 8.06 0.81
N VAL A 24 -0.95 8.42 0.75
CA VAL A 24 -1.86 8.30 1.90
C VAL A 24 -2.02 6.84 2.31
N ALA A 25 -2.20 5.91 1.38
CA ALA A 25 -2.35 4.50 1.69
C ALA A 25 -1.08 3.92 2.34
N ALA A 26 0.10 4.28 1.84
CA ALA A 26 1.39 3.88 2.39
C ALA A 26 1.60 4.43 3.81
N GLU A 27 1.27 5.70 4.05
CA GLU A 27 1.34 6.31 5.39
C GLU A 27 0.34 5.66 6.37
N ARG A 28 -0.86 5.26 5.90
CA ARG A 28 -1.83 4.50 6.72
C ARG A 28 -1.24 3.14 7.13
N ALA A 29 -0.73 2.39 6.16
CA ALA A 29 -0.16 1.07 6.38
C ALA A 29 1.02 1.15 7.35
N ALA A 30 1.97 2.05 7.10
CA ALA A 30 3.15 2.23 7.93
C ALA A 30 2.81 2.66 9.37
N LEU A 31 1.79 3.51 9.56
CA LEU A 31 1.31 3.86 10.88
C LEU A 31 0.72 2.64 11.60
N CYS A 32 -0.14 1.88 10.93
CA CYS A 32 -0.79 0.69 11.48
C CYS A 32 0.20 -0.43 11.80
N ASP A 33 1.23 -0.65 10.96
CA ASP A 33 2.15 -1.77 11.04
C ASP A 33 3.37 -1.52 11.93
N SER A 34 3.61 -0.26 12.33
CA SER A 34 4.72 0.11 13.22
C SER A 34 4.70 -0.61 14.58
N GLY A 35 3.53 -1.08 15.03
CA GLY A 35 3.32 -1.65 16.36
C GLY A 35 3.50 -0.66 17.52
N ALA A 36 3.91 0.57 17.23
CA ALA A 36 4.03 1.65 18.20
C ALA A 36 2.65 2.21 18.56
N ALA A 37 2.53 2.70 19.80
CA ALA A 37 1.36 3.38 20.30
C ALA A 37 1.83 4.59 21.10
N GLU A 38 1.87 5.75 20.44
CA GLU A 38 2.24 7.02 21.08
C GLU A 38 1.10 8.04 20.98
N ALA A 39 0.95 8.83 22.04
CA ALA A 39 0.09 10.01 22.05
C ALA A 39 0.77 11.16 21.27
N LEU A 40 -0.01 12.01 20.62
CA LEU A 40 0.51 13.21 19.95
C LEU A 40 0.95 14.26 20.96
N VAL A 41 0.21 14.37 22.07
CA VAL A 41 0.63 15.14 23.23
C VAL A 41 1.25 14.16 24.23
N PRO A 42 2.53 14.34 24.61
CA PRO A 42 3.21 13.45 25.56
C PRO A 42 2.43 13.28 26.86
N THR A 43 2.31 12.03 27.32
CA THR A 43 1.65 11.75 28.60
C THR A 43 2.56 12.10 29.77
N THR A 44 1.98 12.38 30.94
CA THR A 44 2.77 12.59 32.17
C THR A 44 3.67 11.40 32.48
N GLN A 45 3.20 10.17 32.21
CA GLN A 45 3.97 8.95 32.42
C GLN A 45 5.19 8.88 31.48
N GLU A 46 5.00 9.22 30.20
CA GLU A 46 6.10 9.29 29.22
C GLU A 46 7.13 10.36 29.62
N LEU A 47 6.67 11.55 30.04
CA LEU A 47 7.57 12.60 30.51
C LEU A 47 8.38 12.12 31.73
N MET A 48 7.74 11.47 32.71
CA MET A 48 8.43 10.92 33.88
C MET A 48 9.48 9.87 33.50
N GLN A 49 9.18 8.98 32.55
CA GLN A 49 10.13 7.97 32.06
C GLN A 49 11.35 8.59 31.39
N MET A 50 11.17 9.74 30.75
CA MET A 50 12.21 10.42 29.96
C MET A 50 12.90 11.57 30.71
N GLY A 51 12.73 11.67 32.04
CA GLY A 51 13.42 12.67 32.86
C GLY A 51 12.73 14.05 32.93
N GLY A 52 11.44 14.10 32.64
CA GLY A 52 10.57 15.29 32.77
C GLY A 52 10.45 16.14 31.52
N VAL A 53 11.32 15.95 30.52
CA VAL A 53 11.30 16.68 29.24
C VAL A 53 11.67 15.73 28.11
N LEU A 54 10.96 15.80 27.00
CA LEU A 54 11.30 15.06 25.80
C LEU A 54 12.26 15.86 24.90
N HIS A 55 13.25 15.17 24.35
CA HIS A 55 14.09 15.71 23.27
C HIS A 55 13.23 16.03 22.03
N CYS A 56 13.68 16.98 21.20
CA CYS A 56 12.95 17.37 19.99
C CYS A 56 12.69 16.19 19.04
N GLU A 57 13.64 15.26 18.95
CA GLU A 57 13.49 14.03 18.15
C GLU A 57 12.46 13.06 18.74
N GLN A 58 12.29 13.04 20.06
CA GLN A 58 11.27 12.23 20.73
C GLN A 58 9.88 12.86 20.55
N LEU A 59 9.79 14.18 20.64
CA LEU A 59 8.55 14.93 20.34
C LEU A 59 8.14 14.78 18.87
N ARG A 60 9.11 14.63 17.97
CA ARG A 60 8.93 14.41 16.53
C ARG A 60 9.27 12.99 16.11
N SER A 61 8.89 12.01 16.93
CA SER A 61 9.01 10.61 16.57
C SER A 61 8.34 10.33 15.22
N GLU A 62 8.84 9.35 14.48
CA GLU A 62 8.27 8.94 13.20
C GLU A 62 6.78 8.61 13.34
N HIS A 63 6.40 7.91 14.42
CA HIS A 63 5.01 7.58 14.72
C HIS A 63 4.14 8.83 14.90
N ARG A 64 4.58 9.84 15.67
CA ARG A 64 3.84 11.11 15.84
C ARG A 64 3.72 11.90 14.54
N LEU A 65 4.80 11.97 13.77
CA LEU A 65 4.82 12.65 12.47
C LEU A 65 3.85 12.01 11.48
N ARG A 66 3.74 10.68 11.48
CA ARG A 66 2.74 9.95 10.67
C ARG A 66 1.32 10.09 11.21
N LYS A 67 1.10 9.99 12.53
CA LYS A 67 -0.23 10.04 13.16
C LYS A 67 -0.88 11.43 13.04
N ALA A 68 -0.12 12.51 13.17
CA ALA A 68 -0.68 13.85 13.26
C ALA A 68 -1.47 14.31 12.01
N PRO A 69 -1.03 14.06 10.76
CA PRO A 69 -1.81 14.35 9.56
C PRO A 69 -3.15 13.60 9.50
N TRP A 70 -3.21 12.37 10.02
CA TRP A 70 -4.45 11.58 10.05
C TRP A 70 -5.53 12.18 10.94
N VAL A 71 -5.15 12.76 12.09
CA VAL A 71 -6.09 13.47 12.96
C VAL A 71 -6.78 14.61 12.22
N LEU A 72 -5.99 15.41 11.48
CA LEU A 72 -6.53 16.50 10.68
C LEU A 72 -7.36 15.98 9.49
N ARG A 73 -6.94 14.88 8.88
CA ARG A 73 -7.69 14.23 7.79
C ARG A 73 -9.05 13.70 8.24
N MET A 74 -9.16 13.09 9.41
CA MET A 74 -10.46 12.63 9.95
C MET A 74 -11.41 13.81 10.18
N ILE A 75 -10.90 14.94 10.69
CA ILE A 75 -11.67 16.19 10.84
C ILE A 75 -12.08 16.76 9.46
N GLU A 76 -11.16 16.82 8.51
CA GLU A 76 -11.41 17.25 7.13
C GLU A 76 -12.54 16.43 6.51
N ARG A 77 -12.43 15.09 6.53
CA ARG A 77 -13.42 14.19 5.92
C ARG A 77 -14.80 14.33 6.54
N GLN A 78 -14.88 14.59 7.85
CA GLN A 78 -16.16 14.89 8.49
C GLN A 78 -16.75 16.22 8.01
N LEU A 79 -15.94 17.27 7.91
CA LEU A 79 -16.41 18.58 7.45
C LEU A 79 -16.90 18.53 6.01
N LEU A 80 -16.21 17.81 5.13
CA LEU A 80 -16.56 17.64 3.72
C LEU A 80 -17.91 16.96 3.47
N ARG A 81 -18.55 16.38 4.51
CA ARG A 81 -19.92 15.85 4.43
C ARG A 81 -20.99 16.95 4.44
N SER A 82 -20.64 18.15 4.91
CA SER A 82 -21.52 19.32 4.89
C SER A 82 -21.39 20.07 3.57
N GLU A 83 -22.49 20.65 3.09
CA GLU A 83 -22.55 21.48 1.87
C GLU A 83 -21.51 22.63 1.88
N HIS A 84 -21.23 23.18 3.06
CA HIS A 84 -20.25 24.28 3.25
C HIS A 84 -18.93 23.80 3.86
N GLY A 85 -18.69 22.49 3.83
CA GLY A 85 -17.57 21.80 4.46
C GLY A 85 -16.20 22.31 4.01
N GLU A 86 -15.99 22.39 2.71
CA GLU A 86 -14.73 22.83 2.09
C GLU A 86 -14.33 24.23 2.57
N ARG A 87 -15.23 25.21 2.41
CA ARG A 87 -15.00 26.60 2.84
C ARG A 87 -14.76 26.70 4.34
N THR A 88 -15.44 25.87 5.13
CA THR A 88 -15.29 25.84 6.58
C THR A 88 -13.91 25.32 6.96
N PHE A 89 -13.45 24.25 6.29
CA PHE A 89 -12.12 23.69 6.50
C PHE A 89 -11.00 24.62 6.03
N GLU A 90 -11.17 25.31 4.89
CA GLU A 90 -10.23 26.32 4.42
C GLU A 90 -10.06 27.46 5.42
N ARG A 91 -11.15 27.96 6.02
CA ARG A 91 -11.09 28.98 7.08
C ARG A 91 -10.37 28.45 8.32
N LEU A 92 -10.61 27.19 8.68
CA LEU A 92 -9.94 26.53 9.81
C LEU A 92 -8.42 26.40 9.57
N LEU A 93 -8.02 25.99 8.36
CA LEU A 93 -6.61 25.95 7.93
C LEU A 93 -5.98 27.33 7.93
N ALA A 94 -6.64 28.33 7.35
CA ALA A 94 -6.17 29.71 7.34
C ALA A 94 -5.92 30.22 8.76
N HIS A 95 -6.79 29.89 9.72
CA HIS A 95 -6.56 30.24 11.12
C HIS A 95 -5.37 29.52 11.78
N MET A 96 -5.05 28.29 11.37
CA MET A 96 -3.91 27.53 11.90
C MET A 96 -2.57 27.91 11.25
N VAL A 97 -2.59 28.40 10.01
CA VAL A 97 -1.37 28.71 9.23
C VAL A 97 -1.06 30.20 9.21
N LEU A 98 -2.08 31.05 9.08
CA LEU A 98 -1.87 32.49 8.97
C LEU A 98 -1.75 33.11 10.36
N PHE A 99 -0.58 33.68 10.62
CA PHE A 99 -0.34 34.52 11.78
C PHE A 99 -1.04 35.87 11.59
N PRO A 100 -1.70 36.42 12.63
CA PRO A 100 -2.17 37.79 12.56
C PRO A 100 -0.97 38.73 12.34
N PRO A 101 -1.13 39.80 11.55
CA PRO A 101 -0.09 40.81 11.43
C PRO A 101 0.18 41.45 12.81
N LEU A 102 1.40 41.93 13.01
CA LEU A 102 1.87 42.65 14.22
C LEU A 102 0.82 43.67 14.71
N PRO A 103 0.62 43.84 16.04
CA PRO A 103 1.67 43.83 17.07
C PRO A 103 1.61 42.65 18.06
N HIS A 104 0.89 41.57 17.75
CA HIS A 104 0.83 40.36 18.60
C HIS A 104 1.64 39.23 17.96
N PRO A 105 2.96 39.13 18.22
CA PRO A 105 3.86 38.23 17.49
C PRO A 105 3.75 36.77 17.95
N GLU A 106 3.05 36.53 19.06
CA GLU A 106 3.03 35.24 19.75
C GLU A 106 1.60 34.71 19.81
N ARG A 107 1.06 34.28 18.66
CA ARG A 107 -0.09 33.37 18.69
C ARG A 107 0.43 31.97 18.98
N VAL A 108 0.59 31.64 20.25
CA VAL A 108 0.73 30.25 20.69
C VAL A 108 -0.68 29.65 20.74
N ASP A 109 -1.14 29.15 19.60
CA ASP A 109 -2.34 28.32 19.59
C ASP A 109 -2.00 26.99 20.29
N CYS A 110 -2.58 26.76 21.46
CA CYS A 110 -2.49 25.45 22.11
C CYS A 110 -3.47 24.47 21.45
N THR A 111 -3.19 23.16 21.57
CA THR A 111 -4.03 22.08 21.03
C THR A 111 -5.50 22.24 21.42
N GLU A 112 -5.78 22.67 22.65
CA GLU A 112 -7.14 22.89 23.14
C GLU A 112 -7.89 23.97 22.35
N LEU A 113 -7.24 25.09 22.04
CA LEU A 113 -7.86 26.18 21.28
C LEU A 113 -8.18 25.75 19.84
N VAL A 114 -7.27 25.00 19.22
CA VAL A 114 -7.49 24.43 17.88
C VAL A 114 -8.67 23.46 17.92
N LEU A 115 -8.73 22.56 18.90
CA LEU A 115 -9.83 21.62 19.07
C LEU A 115 -11.19 22.30 19.28
N ARG A 116 -11.25 23.37 20.09
CA ARG A 116 -12.50 24.16 20.26
C ARG A 116 -12.97 24.78 18.95
N ARG A 117 -12.05 25.22 18.09
CA ARG A 117 -12.41 25.72 16.74
C ARG A 117 -12.90 24.59 15.85
N CYS A 118 -12.24 23.43 15.87
CA CYS A 118 -12.70 22.24 15.16
C CYS A 118 -14.10 21.81 15.64
N GLN A 119 -14.36 21.78 16.95
CA GLN A 119 -15.69 21.50 17.53
C GLN A 119 -16.75 22.44 16.97
N LYS A 120 -16.47 23.75 16.98
CA LYS A 120 -17.39 24.76 16.44
C LYS A 120 -17.63 24.60 14.94
N ALA A 121 -16.61 24.21 14.17
CA ALA A 121 -16.69 24.00 12.74
C ALA A 121 -17.48 22.73 12.38
N CYS A 122 -17.23 21.62 13.10
CA CYS A 122 -17.89 20.33 12.87
C CYS A 122 -19.32 20.29 13.43
N GLY A 123 -19.63 21.10 14.45
CA GLY A 123 -20.89 21.02 15.18
C GLY A 123 -21.02 19.75 16.04
N VAL A 124 -19.90 19.12 16.39
CA VAL A 124 -19.83 17.85 17.12
C VAL A 124 -18.81 17.98 18.26
N ASP A 125 -19.08 17.31 19.39
CA ASP A 125 -18.10 17.24 20.48
C ASP A 125 -16.88 16.40 20.07
N LEU A 126 -15.69 16.98 20.24
CA LEU A 126 -14.41 16.36 19.90
C LEU A 126 -13.66 15.84 21.12
N ASN A 127 -14.19 15.97 22.33
CA ASN A 127 -13.45 15.63 23.54
C ASN A 127 -12.98 14.17 23.54
N ALA A 128 -13.88 13.25 23.23
CA ALA A 128 -13.55 11.83 23.19
C ALA A 128 -12.67 11.46 21.99
N PHE A 129 -12.92 12.08 20.82
CA PHE A 129 -12.02 11.95 19.67
C PHE A 129 -10.60 12.40 20.01
N ALA A 130 -10.45 13.55 20.66
CA ALA A 130 -9.16 14.07 21.08
C ALA A 130 -8.50 13.16 22.12
N GLN A 131 -9.29 12.63 23.06
CA GLN A 131 -8.79 11.65 24.02
C GLN A 131 -8.18 10.44 23.31
N HIS A 132 -8.90 9.82 22.38
CA HIS A 132 -8.45 8.63 21.66
C HIS A 132 -7.24 8.89 20.74
N TRP A 133 -7.29 9.95 19.92
CA TRP A 133 -6.34 10.16 18.83
C TRP A 133 -5.18 11.09 19.19
N ILE A 134 -5.35 11.98 20.17
CA ILE A 134 -4.35 13.02 20.51
C ILE A 134 -3.69 12.72 21.86
N TYR A 135 -4.48 12.47 22.91
CA TYR A 135 -3.97 12.39 24.28
C TYR A 135 -3.61 10.98 24.73
N GLU A 136 -4.24 9.95 24.17
CA GLU A 136 -3.96 8.56 24.52
C GLU A 136 -2.99 7.88 23.55
N ALA A 137 -2.11 7.08 24.14
CA ALA A 137 -1.20 6.19 23.47
C ALA A 137 -1.94 4.89 23.12
N ARG A 138 -2.66 4.90 21.98
CA ARG A 138 -3.40 3.73 21.47
C ARG A 138 -2.85 3.26 20.12
N PRO A 139 -2.85 1.93 19.87
CA PRO A 139 -2.58 1.41 18.53
C PRO A 139 -3.72 1.77 17.58
N CYS A 140 -3.45 1.77 16.28
CA CYS A 140 -4.49 2.01 15.29
C CYS A 140 -5.59 0.94 15.37
N PRO A 141 -6.87 1.32 15.33
CA PRO A 141 -7.98 0.39 15.37
C PRO A 141 -7.92 -0.58 14.18
N THR A 142 -8.35 -1.83 14.40
CA THR A 142 -8.46 -2.84 13.35
C THR A 142 -9.93 -3.22 13.17
N ILE A 143 -10.53 -2.84 12.04
CA ILE A 143 -11.89 -3.23 11.67
C ILE A 143 -11.85 -4.59 10.98
N GLY A 144 -12.55 -5.55 11.56
CA GLY A 144 -12.87 -6.83 10.92
C GLY A 144 -14.04 -6.67 9.95
N ALA A 145 -13.96 -7.32 8.79
CA ALA A 145 -15.05 -7.37 7.82
C ALA A 145 -15.22 -8.79 7.28
N ASN A 146 -16.45 -9.26 7.12
CA ASN A 146 -16.75 -10.52 6.45
C ASN A 146 -18.06 -10.38 5.68
N PHE A 147 -18.22 -11.08 4.56
CA PHE A 147 -19.43 -10.97 3.77
C PHE A 147 -19.90 -12.32 3.21
N ALA A 148 -21.20 -12.40 2.95
CA ALA A 148 -21.81 -13.47 2.19
C ALA A 148 -22.63 -12.86 1.05
N TYR A 149 -22.47 -13.36 -0.18
CA TYR A 149 -23.24 -12.88 -1.32
C TYR A 149 -24.31 -13.91 -1.73
N SER A 150 -25.57 -13.50 -1.74
CA SER A 150 -26.69 -14.32 -2.19
C SER A 150 -27.03 -14.02 -3.65
N LYS A 151 -26.65 -14.93 -4.56
CA LYS A 151 -27.01 -14.84 -6.00
C LYS A 151 -28.52 -14.76 -6.22
N ARG A 152 -29.32 -15.52 -5.45
CA ARG A 152 -30.79 -15.55 -5.57
C ARG A 152 -31.41 -14.19 -5.18
N ARG A 153 -30.87 -13.56 -4.13
CA ARG A 153 -31.37 -12.26 -3.63
C ARG A 153 -30.73 -11.06 -4.31
N PHE A 154 -29.58 -11.23 -4.97
CA PHE A 154 -28.73 -10.13 -5.45
C PHE A 154 -28.36 -9.18 -4.31
N LEU A 155 -28.01 -9.77 -3.17
CA LEU A 155 -27.75 -9.06 -1.93
C LEU A 155 -26.43 -9.55 -1.34
N ALA A 156 -25.53 -8.63 -0.99
CA ALA A 156 -24.37 -8.92 -0.16
C ALA A 156 -24.68 -8.55 1.29
N GLU A 157 -24.53 -9.53 2.18
CA GLU A 157 -24.65 -9.40 3.62
C GLU A 157 -23.24 -9.20 4.18
N LEU A 158 -22.85 -7.96 4.46
CA LEU A 158 -21.54 -7.59 4.98
C LEU A 158 -21.61 -7.36 6.48
N VAL A 159 -20.88 -8.15 7.26
CA VAL A 159 -20.68 -7.94 8.70
C VAL A 159 -19.43 -7.12 8.92
N VAL A 160 -19.56 -5.99 9.62
CA VAL A 160 -18.45 -5.16 10.07
C VAL A 160 -18.30 -5.36 11.58
N ILE A 161 -17.13 -5.81 12.00
CA ILE A 161 -16.74 -6.04 13.39
C ILE A 161 -15.72 -4.98 13.77
N THR A 162 -16.14 -4.07 14.62
CA THR A 162 -15.30 -3.03 15.17
C THR A 162 -14.81 -3.46 16.55
N PRO A 163 -13.53 -3.21 16.89
CA PRO A 163 -13.06 -3.37 18.26
C PRO A 163 -13.80 -2.36 19.13
N ALA A 164 -13.84 -2.60 20.44
CA ALA A 164 -14.52 -1.73 21.40
C ALA A 164 -13.91 -0.31 21.41
N LEU A 165 -14.34 0.53 20.47
CA LEU A 165 -14.25 1.98 20.52
C LEU A 165 -15.26 2.40 21.58
N THR A 166 -14.86 3.05 22.67
CA THR A 166 -15.85 3.45 23.67
C THR A 166 -16.90 4.37 23.02
N SER A 167 -18.14 4.33 23.48
CA SER A 167 -19.28 5.08 22.89
C SER A 167 -19.03 6.58 22.70
N ALA A 168 -18.08 7.14 23.45
CA ALA A 168 -17.61 8.50 23.30
C ALA A 168 -16.68 8.68 22.08
N ASP A 169 -15.79 7.71 21.80
CA ASP A 169 -14.82 7.72 20.68
C ASP A 169 -15.49 7.79 19.29
N ALA A 170 -16.75 7.34 19.19
CA ALA A 170 -17.50 7.25 17.93
C ALA A 170 -18.12 8.58 17.44
N GLN A 171 -18.07 9.67 18.23
CA GLN A 171 -18.87 10.86 17.93
C GLN A 171 -18.35 11.69 16.76
N LEU A 172 -17.02 11.87 16.60
CA LEU A 172 -16.51 12.67 15.48
C LEU A 172 -16.63 11.94 14.14
N THR A 173 -16.40 10.64 14.16
CA THR A 173 -16.33 9.81 12.97
C THR A 173 -17.35 8.71 13.12
N SER A 174 -18.64 9.06 13.17
CA SER A 174 -19.67 8.02 13.19
C SER A 174 -19.64 7.29 11.86
N SER A 175 -19.64 7.98 10.72
CA SER A 175 -19.76 7.29 9.44
C SER A 175 -18.43 6.79 8.85
N LEU A 176 -18.41 5.54 8.38
CA LEU A 176 -17.46 4.99 7.40
C LEU A 176 -18.22 4.64 6.12
N CYS A 177 -17.50 4.40 5.03
CA CYS A 177 -18.09 3.94 3.79
C CYS A 177 -17.64 2.52 3.42
N VAL A 178 -18.56 1.78 2.82
CA VAL A 178 -18.27 0.55 2.08
C VAL A 178 -18.42 0.86 0.60
N GLY A 179 -17.46 0.45 -0.22
CA GLY A 179 -17.53 0.56 -1.68
C GLY A 179 -17.64 -0.81 -2.34
N TRP A 180 -18.27 -0.90 -3.52
CA TRP A 180 -18.28 -2.13 -4.32
C TRP A 180 -18.29 -1.86 -5.83
N GLY A 181 -17.80 -2.85 -6.57
CA GLY A 181 -17.84 -2.90 -8.03
C GLY A 181 -18.92 -3.86 -8.54
N GLU A 182 -19.50 -3.55 -9.71
CA GLU A 182 -20.50 -4.40 -10.36
C GLU A 182 -20.17 -4.67 -11.84
N ALA A 183 -20.44 -5.90 -12.30
CA ALA A 183 -20.07 -6.38 -13.64
C ALA A 183 -20.74 -5.61 -14.79
N ASP A 184 -21.99 -5.18 -14.58
CA ASP A 184 -22.77 -4.46 -15.59
C ASP A 184 -22.71 -2.94 -15.41
N SER A 185 -21.81 -2.42 -14.55
CA SER A 185 -21.59 -0.99 -14.44
C SER A 185 -20.99 -0.46 -15.75
N SER A 186 -21.43 0.72 -16.22
CA SER A 186 -20.80 1.28 -17.43
C SER A 186 -19.34 1.56 -17.12
N GLU A 187 -18.44 1.49 -18.10
CA GLU A 187 -17.02 1.82 -17.88
C GLU A 187 -16.81 3.23 -17.29
N ASP A 188 -17.81 4.12 -17.39
CA ASP A 188 -17.85 5.46 -16.77
C ASP A 188 -18.60 5.54 -15.42
N ALA A 189 -19.27 4.47 -14.98
CA ALA A 189 -19.98 4.46 -13.71
C ALA A 189 -19.00 4.52 -12.53
N LEU A 190 -19.21 5.50 -11.65
CA LEU A 190 -18.50 5.57 -10.37
C LEU A 190 -18.81 4.33 -9.52
N PRO A 191 -17.84 3.81 -8.76
CA PRO A 191 -18.09 2.78 -7.78
C PRO A 191 -19.24 3.16 -6.84
N GLN A 192 -20.03 2.17 -6.44
CA GLN A 192 -21.13 2.42 -5.52
C GLN A 192 -20.61 2.48 -4.10
N HIS A 193 -21.22 3.32 -3.27
CA HIS A 193 -20.81 3.53 -1.89
C HIS A 193 -22.02 3.55 -0.95
N LYS A 194 -21.88 2.93 0.22
CA LYS A 194 -22.86 2.97 1.30
C LYS A 194 -22.17 3.42 2.59
N TYR A 195 -22.68 4.50 3.14
CA TYR A 195 -22.24 5.04 4.43
C TYR A 195 -22.96 4.32 5.56
N PHE A 196 -22.22 3.98 6.62
CA PHE A 196 -22.75 3.37 7.83
C PHE A 196 -22.08 3.98 9.05
N ASN A 197 -22.78 4.04 10.18
CA ASN A 197 -22.20 4.56 11.41
C ASN A 197 -21.52 3.44 12.19
N VAL A 198 -20.22 3.55 12.45
CA VAL A 198 -19.43 2.67 13.29
C VAL A 198 -19.99 2.64 14.70
N THR A 199 -20.33 1.44 15.17
CA THR A 199 -20.78 1.19 16.55
C THR A 199 -19.84 0.25 17.29
N GLU A 200 -19.98 0.11 18.61
CA GLU A 200 -19.26 -0.90 19.41
C GLU A 200 -19.66 -2.34 19.08
N ARG A 201 -20.88 -2.54 18.57
CA ARG A 201 -21.43 -3.86 18.25
C ARG A 201 -21.15 -4.21 16.79
N PRO A 202 -20.97 -5.51 16.47
CA PRO A 202 -20.98 -5.96 15.08
C PRO A 202 -22.23 -5.50 14.35
N GLN A 203 -22.06 -5.00 13.13
CA GLN A 203 -23.15 -4.48 12.31
C GLN A 203 -23.30 -5.32 11.04
N LEU A 204 -24.54 -5.67 10.72
CA LEU A 204 -24.89 -6.27 9.43
C LEU A 204 -25.33 -5.17 8.46
N LEU A 205 -24.62 -5.05 7.35
CA LEU A 205 -24.90 -4.14 6.25
C LEU A 205 -25.40 -4.93 5.06
N GLU A 206 -26.63 -4.65 4.64
CA GLU A 206 -27.20 -5.21 3.42
C GLU A 206 -26.85 -4.32 2.22
N ILE A 207 -26.22 -4.90 1.20
CA ILE A 207 -25.79 -4.22 -0.02
C ILE A 207 -26.58 -4.83 -1.18
N GLU A 208 -27.47 -4.05 -1.77
CA GLU A 208 -28.20 -4.44 -2.97
C GLU A 208 -27.31 -4.31 -4.20
N VAL A 209 -27.20 -5.39 -4.96
CA VAL A 209 -26.35 -5.45 -6.17
C VAL A 209 -27.23 -5.29 -7.40
N ASP A 210 -27.01 -4.24 -8.17
CA ASP A 210 -28.00 -3.66 -9.08
C ASP A 210 -28.05 -4.31 -10.49
N ALA A 211 -27.58 -5.56 -10.63
CA ALA A 211 -27.55 -6.28 -11.93
C ALA A 211 -28.93 -6.56 -12.54
N ARG A 212 -30.01 -6.52 -11.74
CA ARG A 212 -31.38 -6.71 -12.23
C ARG A 212 -31.91 -5.53 -13.06
N ARG A 213 -31.51 -4.29 -12.75
CA ARG A 213 -32.11 -3.11 -13.39
C ARG A 213 -31.75 -2.99 -14.88
N ARG A 214 -30.55 -3.42 -15.27
CA ARG A 214 -30.09 -3.35 -16.67
C ARG A 214 -30.52 -4.57 -17.51
N ARG A 215 -30.54 -5.79 -16.94
CA ARG A 215 -31.02 -6.99 -17.65
C ARG A 215 -32.50 -6.91 -18.04
N ARG A 216 -33.36 -6.32 -17.20
CA ARG A 216 -34.76 -6.03 -17.58
C ARG A 216 -34.85 -5.10 -18.77
N LYS A 217 -34.02 -4.05 -18.83
CA LYS A 217 -33.96 -3.10 -19.96
C LYS A 217 -33.50 -3.77 -21.27
N ARG A 218 -32.64 -4.80 -21.20
CA ARG A 218 -32.27 -5.65 -22.36
C ARG A 218 -33.40 -6.61 -22.76
N ARG A 219 -34.09 -7.26 -21.82
CA ARG A 219 -35.26 -8.11 -22.13
C ARG A 219 -36.42 -7.32 -22.74
N THR A 220 -36.64 -6.07 -22.33
CA THR A 220 -37.62 -5.19 -23.00
C THR A 220 -37.17 -4.77 -24.42
N ARG A 221 -35.90 -4.98 -24.77
CA ARG A 221 -35.31 -4.74 -26.10
C ARG A 221 -35.18 -6.02 -26.96
N GLY A 222 -35.81 -7.13 -26.58
CA GLY A 222 -36.01 -8.28 -27.46
C GLY A 222 -34.78 -9.17 -27.65
N ASP A 223 -34.16 -9.60 -26.55
CA ASP A 223 -33.10 -10.62 -26.58
C ASP A 223 -33.60 -11.83 -25.77
N GLU A 224 -34.18 -12.80 -26.48
CA GLU A 224 -34.60 -14.11 -25.95
C GLU A 224 -33.50 -15.13 -26.26
N GLY A 225 -32.73 -15.52 -25.24
CA GLY A 225 -31.74 -16.58 -25.35
C GLY A 225 -31.26 -17.06 -23.99
N ASP A 226 -31.43 -18.37 -23.77
CA ASP A 226 -30.90 -19.25 -22.72
C ASP A 226 -31.52 -19.21 -21.30
N GLU A 227 -32.47 -20.13 -21.09
CA GLU A 227 -32.84 -20.66 -19.77
C GLU A 227 -31.80 -21.71 -19.33
N LEU A 228 -30.91 -21.33 -18.40
CA LEU A 228 -30.02 -22.27 -17.70
C LEU A 228 -30.78 -23.04 -16.61
N THR A 229 -30.52 -24.34 -16.45
CA THR A 229 -31.23 -25.22 -15.53
C THR A 229 -30.75 -25.06 -14.07
N ARG A 230 -31.66 -25.27 -13.11
CA ARG A 230 -31.49 -25.00 -11.67
C ARG A 230 -30.34 -25.73 -10.97
N GLU A 231 -29.82 -26.82 -11.55
CA GLU A 231 -28.74 -27.62 -10.94
C GLU A 231 -27.34 -27.06 -11.25
N GLU A 232 -27.20 -26.25 -12.30
CA GLU A 232 -25.95 -25.54 -12.61
C GLU A 232 -25.75 -24.28 -11.76
N GLU A 233 -26.81 -23.77 -11.10
CA GLU A 233 -26.74 -22.60 -10.21
C GLU A 233 -26.04 -22.89 -8.86
N GLU A 234 -26.00 -24.15 -8.41
CA GLU A 234 -25.43 -24.53 -7.11
C GLU A 234 -23.91 -24.75 -7.12
N ARG A 235 -23.30 -24.92 -8.30
CA ARG A 235 -21.84 -24.98 -8.41
C ARG A 235 -21.32 -23.56 -8.57
N VAL A 236 -20.53 -23.10 -7.61
CA VAL A 236 -19.77 -21.86 -7.70
C VAL A 236 -18.74 -22.01 -8.83
N VAL A 237 -19.16 -21.72 -10.06
CA VAL A 237 -18.25 -21.40 -11.16
C VAL A 237 -17.66 -20.03 -10.84
N VAL A 238 -16.35 -20.02 -10.63
CA VAL A 238 -15.54 -18.82 -10.45
C VAL A 238 -15.63 -17.96 -11.73
N GLY A 239 -15.95 -16.68 -11.59
CA GLY A 239 -15.58 -15.63 -12.56
C GLY A 239 -16.64 -15.08 -13.52
N ALA A 240 -17.66 -15.82 -13.98
CA ALA A 240 -18.46 -15.33 -15.13
C ALA A 240 -19.90 -14.87 -14.83
N ASN A 241 -20.46 -15.17 -13.64
CA ASN A 241 -21.90 -15.01 -13.35
C ASN A 241 -22.21 -14.35 -12.00
N VAL A 242 -21.24 -13.66 -11.39
CA VAL A 242 -21.44 -12.93 -10.14
C VAL A 242 -21.48 -11.44 -10.45
N PRO A 243 -22.61 -10.75 -10.24
CA PRO A 243 -22.69 -9.32 -10.56
C PRO A 243 -21.91 -8.44 -9.59
N LEU A 244 -21.64 -8.93 -8.38
CA LEU A 244 -20.75 -8.29 -7.41
C LEU A 244 -19.29 -8.66 -7.74
N LEU A 245 -18.49 -7.68 -8.14
CA LEU A 245 -17.10 -7.89 -8.54
C LEU A 245 -16.15 -7.86 -7.35
N TRP A 246 -16.24 -6.85 -6.49
CA TRP A 246 -15.36 -6.67 -5.35
C TRP A 246 -16.03 -5.80 -4.27
N LEU A 247 -15.51 -5.84 -3.04
CA LEU A 247 -15.97 -5.02 -1.91
C LEU A 247 -14.79 -4.27 -1.29
N ARG A 248 -15.03 -3.11 -0.67
CA ARG A 248 -14.01 -2.34 0.06
C ARG A 248 -14.60 -1.73 1.31
N VAL A 249 -13.80 -1.67 2.37
CA VAL A 249 -14.13 -0.90 3.57
C VAL A 249 -13.20 0.31 3.62
N ASP A 250 -13.78 1.49 3.82
CA ASP A 250 -13.07 2.79 3.82
C ASP A 250 -12.25 3.05 2.54
N PRO A 251 -12.87 2.97 1.33
CA PRO A 251 -12.19 3.25 0.06
C PRO A 251 -11.61 4.67 -0.05
N HIS A 252 -12.11 5.62 0.74
CA HIS A 252 -11.60 7.00 0.73
C HIS A 252 -10.44 7.24 1.70
N LEU A 253 -9.98 6.20 2.40
CA LEU A 253 -8.90 6.27 3.39
C LEU A 253 -9.20 7.36 4.42
N GLU A 254 -10.38 7.35 5.03
CA GLU A 254 -10.83 8.40 5.93
C GLU A 254 -10.19 8.25 7.31
N TRP A 255 -9.95 7.01 7.76
CA TRP A 255 -9.44 6.72 9.10
C TRP A 255 -8.04 6.14 9.06
N ALA A 256 -7.26 6.45 10.11
CA ALA A 256 -6.02 5.76 10.43
C ALA A 256 -6.32 4.39 11.05
N MET A 257 -6.69 3.41 10.23
CA MET A 257 -7.08 2.10 10.71
C MET A 257 -6.57 0.98 9.81
N ARG A 258 -6.60 -0.24 10.35
CA ARG A 258 -6.41 -1.47 9.59
C ARG A 258 -7.78 -2.07 9.25
N VAL A 259 -8.00 -2.39 7.98
CA VAL A 259 -9.11 -3.25 7.57
C VAL A 259 -8.58 -4.67 7.48
N ARG A 260 -9.28 -5.63 8.10
CA ARG A 260 -8.95 -7.05 8.03
C ARG A 260 -10.20 -7.81 7.61
N TRP A 261 -10.11 -8.50 6.48
CA TRP A 261 -11.12 -9.47 6.09
C TRP A 261 -11.01 -10.69 7.01
N THR A 262 -11.99 -10.86 7.89
CA THR A 262 -12.05 -11.98 8.84
C THR A 262 -12.77 -13.14 8.18
N GLY A 263 -12.12 -14.30 8.10
CA GLY A 263 -12.80 -15.57 7.85
C GLY A 263 -12.36 -16.64 8.83
N LYS A 264 -12.74 -17.88 8.55
CA LYS A 264 -12.34 -19.00 9.40
C LYS A 264 -10.80 -19.10 9.39
N PRO A 265 -10.14 -19.13 10.56
CA PRO A 265 -8.68 -19.17 10.68
C PRO A 265 -8.02 -20.31 9.89
N ASP A 266 -8.72 -21.44 9.72
CA ASP A 266 -8.19 -22.66 9.14
C ASP A 266 -8.49 -22.83 7.64
N GLU A 267 -9.22 -21.88 7.03
CA GLU A 267 -9.57 -21.92 5.61
C GLU A 267 -8.90 -20.76 4.86
N PRO A 268 -7.79 -20.99 4.11
CA PRO A 268 -7.11 -19.94 3.34
C PRO A 268 -8.02 -19.28 2.29
N ARG A 269 -9.12 -19.92 1.90
CA ARG A 269 -10.15 -19.34 1.02
C ARG A 269 -11.07 -18.33 1.67
N TRP A 270 -11.11 -18.24 3.00
CA TRP A 270 -11.99 -17.32 3.73
C TRP A 270 -11.22 -16.22 4.49
N SER A 271 -9.89 -16.30 4.62
CA SER A 271 -9.04 -15.22 5.14
C SER A 271 -8.77 -14.15 4.08
N GLY A 272 -9.82 -13.51 3.57
CA GLY A 272 -9.69 -12.53 2.49
C GLY A 272 -10.91 -12.49 1.57
N GLN A 273 -10.96 -11.49 0.70
CA GLN A 273 -11.86 -11.55 -0.44
C GLN A 273 -11.47 -12.72 -1.36
N PRO A 274 -12.43 -13.41 -2.00
CA PRO A 274 -12.13 -14.49 -2.94
C PRO A 274 -11.17 -14.04 -4.05
N GLU A 275 -10.34 -14.97 -4.54
CA GLU A 275 -9.31 -14.69 -5.58
C GLU A 275 -9.87 -13.93 -6.79
N PHE A 276 -11.06 -14.28 -7.27
CA PHE A 276 -11.67 -13.59 -8.41
C PHE A 276 -11.97 -12.12 -8.09
N MET A 277 -12.43 -11.80 -6.88
CA MET A 277 -12.72 -10.42 -6.50
C MET A 277 -11.44 -9.59 -6.45
N CYS A 278 -10.33 -10.17 -5.96
CA CYS A 278 -9.04 -9.50 -5.99
C CYS A 278 -8.56 -9.23 -7.43
N LYS A 279 -8.84 -10.12 -8.40
CA LYS A 279 -8.53 -9.88 -9.82
C LYS A 279 -9.37 -8.75 -10.40
N GLU A 280 -10.68 -8.81 -10.19
CA GLU A 280 -11.59 -7.77 -10.67
C GLU A 280 -11.26 -6.40 -10.06
N GLN A 281 -10.91 -6.36 -8.77
CA GLN A 281 -10.45 -5.14 -8.10
C GLN A 281 -9.13 -4.64 -8.68
N LEU A 282 -8.16 -5.53 -8.94
CA LEU A 282 -6.87 -5.17 -9.54
C LEU A 282 -7.05 -4.55 -10.93
N TRP A 283 -7.92 -5.11 -11.76
CA TRP A 283 -8.06 -4.69 -13.16
C TRP A 283 -9.05 -3.54 -13.36
N HIS A 284 -10.10 -3.45 -12.55
CA HIS A 284 -11.24 -2.56 -12.84
C HIS A 284 -11.50 -1.48 -11.77
N ASP A 285 -10.87 -1.54 -10.60
CA ASP A 285 -10.96 -0.41 -9.66
C ASP A 285 -10.20 0.81 -10.22
N ARG A 286 -10.75 2.00 -9.99
CA ARG A 286 -10.15 3.27 -10.43
C ARG A 286 -9.24 3.88 -9.38
N ASP A 287 -9.19 3.28 -8.20
CA ASP A 287 -8.38 3.74 -7.08
C ASP A 287 -7.07 2.93 -7.00
N VAL A 288 -5.95 3.62 -7.19
CA VAL A 288 -4.61 3.01 -7.19
C VAL A 288 -4.29 2.31 -5.86
N ALA A 289 -4.66 2.89 -4.72
CA ALA A 289 -4.41 2.27 -3.43
C ALA A 289 -5.14 0.92 -3.29
N SER A 290 -6.33 0.84 -3.85
CA SER A 290 -7.17 -0.36 -3.86
C SER A 290 -6.68 -1.41 -4.84
N GLN A 291 -6.19 -1.01 -6.02
CA GLN A 291 -5.52 -1.92 -6.94
C GLN A 291 -4.24 -2.50 -6.31
N GLU A 292 -3.44 -1.68 -5.62
CA GLU A 292 -2.27 -2.16 -4.89
C GLU A 292 -2.63 -3.11 -3.73
N GLU A 293 -3.70 -2.83 -2.98
CA GLU A 293 -4.22 -3.76 -1.96
C GLU A 293 -4.64 -5.09 -2.57
N ALA A 294 -5.33 -5.06 -3.72
CA ALA A 294 -5.74 -6.26 -4.45
C ALA A 294 -4.55 -7.07 -4.97
N ALA A 295 -3.51 -6.41 -5.49
CA ALA A 295 -2.26 -7.07 -5.88
C ALA A 295 -1.62 -7.80 -4.69
N ARG A 296 -1.51 -7.14 -3.54
CA ARG A 296 -0.99 -7.76 -2.30
C ARG A 296 -1.89 -8.90 -1.81
N ALA A 297 -3.21 -8.79 -1.92
CA ALA A 297 -4.11 -9.86 -1.57
C ALA A 297 -3.93 -11.09 -2.49
N LEU A 298 -3.61 -10.89 -3.77
CA LEU A 298 -3.36 -12.00 -4.70
C LEU A 298 -2.14 -12.84 -4.32
N SER A 299 -1.17 -12.30 -3.57
CA SER A 299 0.01 -13.09 -3.14
C SER A 299 -0.32 -14.16 -2.09
N THR A 300 -1.51 -14.15 -1.50
CA THR A 300 -1.97 -15.22 -0.60
C THR A 300 -2.53 -16.43 -1.35
N PHE A 301 -2.76 -16.31 -2.66
CA PHE A 301 -3.29 -17.37 -3.52
C PHE A 301 -2.16 -18.01 -4.34
N SER A 302 -1.63 -19.13 -3.87
CA SER A 302 -0.61 -19.93 -4.57
C SER A 302 -1.18 -20.67 -5.79
N THR A 303 -1.75 -19.94 -6.75
CA THR A 303 -2.37 -20.48 -7.97
C THR A 303 -1.76 -19.86 -9.22
N HIS A 304 -1.73 -20.62 -10.32
CA HIS A 304 -1.31 -20.07 -11.61
C HIS A 304 -2.19 -18.90 -12.06
N SER A 305 -3.47 -18.91 -11.70
CA SER A 305 -4.42 -17.87 -12.08
C SER A 305 -4.15 -16.54 -11.38
N ALA A 306 -3.73 -16.55 -10.11
CA ALA A 306 -3.27 -15.35 -9.42
C ALA A 306 -1.97 -14.81 -10.05
N ILE A 307 -1.00 -15.70 -10.35
CA ILE A 307 0.24 -15.35 -11.03
C ILE A 307 -0.04 -14.71 -12.40
N ASP A 308 -0.94 -15.29 -13.19
CA ASP A 308 -1.31 -14.75 -14.51
C ASP A 308 -1.98 -13.38 -14.42
N ALA A 309 -2.82 -13.15 -13.41
CA ALA A 309 -3.47 -11.87 -13.23
C ALA A 309 -2.51 -10.74 -12.83
N LEU A 310 -1.58 -11.04 -11.93
CA LEU A 310 -0.50 -10.13 -11.58
C LEU A 310 0.39 -9.86 -12.79
N LEU A 311 0.79 -10.90 -13.52
CA LEU A 311 1.64 -10.77 -14.71
C LEU A 311 0.96 -9.93 -15.79
N TRP A 312 -0.34 -10.13 -16.06
CA TRP A 312 -1.09 -9.31 -17.00
C TRP A 312 -1.00 -7.81 -16.64
N THR A 313 -1.15 -7.49 -15.36
CA THR A 313 -1.02 -6.12 -14.84
C THR A 313 0.39 -5.56 -15.05
N VAL A 314 1.44 -6.40 -14.93
CA VAL A 314 2.82 -5.99 -15.19
C VAL A 314 3.07 -5.66 -16.67
N TYR A 315 2.44 -6.40 -17.59
CA TYR A 315 2.50 -6.13 -19.03
C TYR A 315 1.66 -4.92 -19.46
N ASP A 316 0.59 -4.61 -18.74
CA ASP A 316 -0.25 -3.46 -19.04
C ASP A 316 0.52 -2.15 -18.78
N THR A 317 0.81 -1.41 -19.86
CA THR A 317 1.49 -0.12 -19.79
C THR A 317 0.56 1.02 -19.43
N GLN A 318 -0.75 0.81 -19.50
CA GLN A 318 -1.76 1.79 -19.07
C GLN A 318 -2.00 1.75 -17.56
N ALA A 319 -1.70 0.62 -16.90
CA ALA A 319 -1.73 0.51 -15.45
C ALA A 319 -0.71 1.45 -14.79
N TYR A 320 -1.12 2.11 -13.69
CA TYR A 320 -0.25 3.01 -12.95
C TYR A 320 0.99 2.27 -12.43
N PHE A 321 2.17 2.86 -12.58
CA PHE A 321 3.44 2.16 -12.33
C PHE A 321 3.55 1.59 -10.91
N ARG A 322 2.93 2.23 -9.90
CA ARG A 322 2.92 1.71 -8.53
C ARG A 322 2.10 0.43 -8.37
N VAL A 323 0.99 0.32 -9.11
CA VAL A 323 0.20 -0.92 -9.20
C VAL A 323 1.04 -2.01 -9.85
N ARG A 324 1.77 -1.68 -10.93
CA ARG A 324 2.68 -2.62 -11.60
C ARG A 324 3.82 -3.07 -10.68
N THR A 325 4.41 -2.17 -9.90
CA THR A 325 5.44 -2.53 -8.91
C THR A 325 4.88 -3.38 -7.77
N ALA A 326 3.66 -3.10 -7.29
CA ALA A 326 3.00 -3.93 -6.30
C ALA A 326 2.73 -5.34 -6.86
N ALA A 327 2.29 -5.44 -8.12
CA ALA A 327 2.08 -6.73 -8.77
C ALA A 327 3.37 -7.55 -8.91
N ILE A 328 4.49 -6.90 -9.23
CA ILE A 328 5.81 -7.54 -9.27
C ILE A 328 6.24 -8.04 -7.89
N GLN A 329 6.08 -7.21 -6.85
CA GLN A 329 6.40 -7.61 -5.47
C GLN A 329 5.56 -8.83 -5.06
N SER A 330 4.26 -8.82 -5.35
CA SER A 330 3.35 -9.94 -5.10
C SER A 330 3.69 -11.20 -5.89
N LEU A 331 4.22 -11.07 -7.12
CA LEU A 331 4.79 -12.20 -7.86
C LEU A 331 6.02 -12.79 -7.16
N GLY A 332 6.87 -11.95 -6.57
CA GLY A 332 8.01 -12.40 -5.75
C GLY A 332 7.59 -13.25 -4.55
N ASP A 333 6.51 -12.86 -3.86
CA ASP A 333 5.93 -13.62 -2.74
C ASP A 333 5.33 -14.96 -3.17
N LEU A 334 4.91 -15.08 -4.43
CA LEU A 334 4.36 -16.30 -5.04
C LEU A 334 5.43 -17.23 -5.63
N VAL A 335 6.71 -16.94 -5.47
CA VAL A 335 7.79 -17.88 -5.84
C VAL A 335 7.80 -19.05 -4.84
N GLN A 336 7.01 -20.07 -5.15
CA GLN A 336 6.72 -21.17 -4.23
C GLN A 336 6.72 -22.54 -4.94
N PRO A 337 7.03 -23.64 -4.22
CA PRO A 337 6.98 -25.00 -4.78
C PRO A 337 5.59 -25.41 -5.28
N ALA A 338 4.52 -24.86 -4.68
CA ALA A 338 3.13 -25.20 -5.00
C ALA A 338 2.75 -24.92 -6.46
N THR A 339 3.43 -23.97 -7.11
CA THR A 339 3.23 -23.62 -8.52
C THR A 339 4.46 -23.92 -9.37
N ASP A 340 5.32 -24.85 -8.91
CA ASP A 340 6.59 -25.19 -9.56
C ASP A 340 7.45 -23.94 -9.88
N TYR A 341 7.48 -22.98 -8.95
CA TYR A 341 8.21 -21.72 -9.09
C TYR A 341 7.85 -20.88 -10.33
N ALA A 342 6.67 -21.10 -10.95
CA ALA A 342 6.26 -20.43 -12.18
C ALA A 342 6.34 -18.91 -12.13
N ALA A 343 6.15 -18.29 -10.97
CA ALA A 343 6.30 -16.84 -10.79
C ALA A 343 7.73 -16.37 -11.10
N LEU A 344 8.76 -17.10 -10.65
CA LEU A 344 10.16 -16.75 -10.92
C LEU A 344 10.48 -16.85 -12.41
N SER A 345 10.08 -17.96 -13.06
CA SER A 345 10.29 -18.16 -14.49
C SER A 345 9.62 -17.06 -15.32
N LYS A 346 8.43 -16.62 -14.91
CA LYS A 346 7.69 -15.52 -15.55
C LYS A 346 8.35 -14.16 -15.33
N LEU A 347 8.87 -13.87 -14.14
CA LEU A 347 9.62 -12.64 -13.86
C LEU A 347 10.92 -12.55 -14.68
N ILE A 348 11.69 -13.64 -14.72
CA ILE A 348 12.92 -13.71 -15.54
C ILE A 348 12.56 -13.57 -17.03
N ARG A 349 11.53 -14.27 -17.51
CA ARG A 349 11.08 -14.13 -18.89
C ARG A 349 10.69 -12.70 -19.22
N TYR A 350 9.90 -12.05 -18.35
CA TYR A 350 9.54 -10.64 -18.52
C TYR A 350 10.78 -9.73 -18.58
N PHE A 351 11.78 -9.98 -17.71
CA PHE A 351 13.05 -9.25 -17.76
C PHE A 351 13.73 -9.41 -19.13
N ARG A 352 13.93 -10.64 -19.58
CA ARG A 352 14.62 -10.94 -20.85
C ARG A 352 13.90 -10.31 -22.05
N GLU A 353 12.57 -10.40 -22.09
CA GLU A 353 11.76 -9.81 -23.17
C GLU A 353 11.83 -8.27 -23.23
N LYS A 354 11.97 -7.59 -22.08
CA LYS A 354 11.89 -6.12 -22.00
C LYS A 354 13.24 -5.41 -21.97
N TYR A 355 14.28 -6.07 -21.47
CA TYR A 355 15.57 -5.44 -21.18
C TYR A 355 16.76 -6.12 -21.87
N CYS A 356 16.54 -7.16 -22.68
CA CYS A 356 17.61 -7.80 -23.45
C CYS A 356 17.33 -7.77 -24.96
N ASP A 357 18.41 -7.75 -25.74
CA ASP A 357 18.42 -8.08 -27.17
C ASP A 357 19.12 -9.43 -27.35
N GLU A 358 18.36 -10.42 -27.83
CA GLU A 358 18.78 -11.82 -27.89
C GLU A 358 19.26 -12.36 -26.53
N PHE A 359 20.56 -12.26 -26.25
CA PHE A 359 21.20 -12.71 -25.02
C PHE A 359 21.91 -11.60 -24.26
N GLN A 360 21.97 -10.37 -24.77
CA GLN A 360 22.70 -9.26 -24.16
C GLN A 360 21.74 -8.29 -23.48
N ILE A 361 22.10 -7.83 -22.28
CA ILE A 361 21.37 -6.76 -21.59
C ILE A 361 21.56 -5.46 -22.37
N ARG A 362 20.45 -4.76 -22.63
CA ARG A 362 20.48 -3.45 -23.31
C ARG A 362 21.14 -2.39 -22.43
N PRO A 363 21.76 -1.35 -23.01
CA PRO A 363 22.17 -0.18 -22.25
C PRO A 363 21.00 0.41 -21.46
N ASN A 364 21.31 0.97 -20.29
CA ASN A 364 20.34 1.60 -19.42
C ASN A 364 19.64 2.77 -20.12
N ASP A 365 18.34 2.89 -19.88
CA ASP A 365 17.52 4.05 -20.27
C ASP A 365 16.55 4.34 -19.12
N PHE A 366 16.85 5.39 -18.35
CA PHE A 366 16.05 5.82 -17.21
C PHE A 366 15.23 7.09 -17.50
N SER A 367 15.07 7.44 -18.79
CA SER A 367 14.21 8.56 -19.20
C SER A 367 12.73 8.32 -18.86
N ASP A 368 12.30 7.05 -18.90
CA ASP A 368 10.95 6.63 -18.49
C ASP A 368 10.92 6.29 -16.99
N PHE A 369 10.44 7.25 -16.20
CA PHE A 369 10.31 7.14 -14.75
C PHE A 369 9.44 5.92 -14.31
N PRO A 370 8.22 5.72 -14.84
CA PRO A 370 7.47 4.47 -14.64
C PRO A 370 8.27 3.19 -14.89
N ARG A 371 8.93 3.09 -16.05
CA ARG A 371 9.68 1.89 -16.45
C ARG A 371 10.86 1.63 -15.52
N TYR A 372 11.58 2.68 -15.10
CA TYR A 372 12.67 2.58 -14.15
C TYR A 372 12.23 1.95 -12.81
N HIS A 373 11.10 2.41 -12.26
CA HIS A 373 10.58 1.86 -11.00
C HIS A 373 10.10 0.41 -11.13
N VAL A 374 9.51 0.05 -12.28
CA VAL A 374 9.13 -1.34 -12.60
C VAL A 374 10.36 -2.23 -12.69
N LEU A 375 11.42 -1.79 -13.37
CA LEU A 375 12.70 -2.52 -13.45
C LEU A 375 13.30 -2.75 -12.05
N LYS A 376 13.33 -1.72 -11.22
CA LYS A 376 13.88 -1.84 -9.85
C LYS A 376 13.09 -2.84 -9.00
N ALA A 377 11.75 -2.77 -9.04
CA ALA A 377 10.90 -3.73 -8.34
C ALA A 377 11.12 -5.17 -8.84
N LEU A 378 11.35 -5.34 -10.14
CA LEU A 378 11.61 -6.65 -10.77
C LEU A 378 12.89 -7.29 -10.23
N VAL A 379 13.98 -6.53 -10.18
CA VAL A 379 15.26 -6.97 -9.61
C VAL A 379 15.09 -7.36 -8.14
N GLU A 380 14.38 -6.54 -7.35
CA GLU A 380 14.11 -6.81 -5.94
C GLU A 380 13.29 -8.10 -5.74
N ALA A 381 12.22 -8.29 -6.52
CA ALA A 381 11.39 -9.49 -6.45
C ALA A 381 12.16 -10.77 -6.81
N ILE A 382 12.99 -10.72 -7.87
CA ILE A 382 13.81 -11.86 -8.30
C ILE A 382 14.82 -12.26 -7.22
N GLY A 383 15.51 -11.31 -6.59
CA GLY A 383 16.49 -11.64 -5.54
C GLY A 383 15.88 -12.08 -4.20
N CYS A 384 14.60 -11.77 -3.97
CA CYS A 384 13.85 -12.27 -2.81
C CYS A 384 13.35 -13.72 -2.99
N ALA A 385 13.37 -14.27 -4.21
CA ALA A 385 12.98 -15.65 -4.50
C ALA A 385 13.75 -16.67 -3.65
N ARG A 386 13.07 -17.73 -3.21
CA ARG A 386 13.64 -18.84 -2.44
C ARG A 386 13.24 -20.19 -3.03
N ASP A 387 14.17 -21.13 -3.09
CA ASP A 387 13.90 -22.53 -3.42
C ASP A 387 13.44 -23.32 -2.18
N ALA A 388 13.14 -24.61 -2.35
CA ALA A 388 12.70 -25.50 -1.28
C ALA A 388 13.72 -25.65 -0.13
N SER A 389 15.00 -25.39 -0.38
CA SER A 389 16.03 -25.37 0.67
C SER A 389 16.09 -24.03 1.44
N GLY A 390 15.29 -23.05 1.02
CA GLY A 390 15.32 -21.70 1.53
C GLY A 390 16.50 -20.88 1.01
N ALA A 391 17.23 -21.38 0.00
CA ALA A 391 18.32 -20.67 -0.67
C ALA A 391 17.80 -19.84 -1.84
N THR A 392 18.57 -18.86 -2.31
CA THR A 392 18.24 -18.13 -3.54
C THR A 392 18.42 -19.07 -4.75
N PRO A 393 17.43 -19.17 -5.66
CA PRO A 393 17.56 -19.98 -6.88
C PRO A 393 18.75 -19.55 -7.74
N ALA A 394 19.44 -20.51 -8.35
CA ALA A 394 20.67 -20.25 -9.11
C ALA A 394 20.44 -19.28 -10.29
N GLU A 395 19.34 -19.42 -11.02
CA GLU A 395 18.99 -18.53 -12.13
C GLU A 395 18.78 -17.07 -11.67
N ALA A 396 18.15 -16.88 -10.51
CA ALA A 396 17.97 -15.56 -9.91
C ALA A 396 19.33 -14.95 -9.50
N PHE A 397 20.18 -15.75 -8.85
CA PHE A 397 21.52 -15.30 -8.43
C PHE A 397 22.39 -14.93 -9.64
N SER A 398 22.44 -15.78 -10.66
CA SER A 398 23.21 -15.54 -11.88
C SER A 398 22.76 -14.26 -12.59
N LEU A 399 21.45 -14.02 -12.69
CA LEU A 399 20.94 -12.80 -13.31
C LEU A 399 21.37 -11.53 -12.54
N LEU A 400 21.39 -11.57 -11.20
CA LEU A 400 21.84 -10.41 -10.40
C LEU A 400 23.34 -10.11 -10.59
N ILE A 401 24.17 -11.13 -10.78
CA ILE A 401 25.59 -10.96 -11.09
C ILE A 401 25.76 -10.40 -12.51
N GLU A 402 25.04 -10.96 -13.48
CA GLU A 402 25.01 -10.49 -14.87
C GLU A 402 24.62 -9.01 -14.96
N LEU A 403 23.58 -8.59 -14.22
CA LEU A 403 23.15 -7.19 -14.13
C LEU A 403 24.25 -6.24 -13.63
N LEU A 404 25.19 -6.69 -12.79
CA LEU A 404 26.32 -5.87 -12.34
C LEU A 404 27.50 -5.92 -13.31
N ASP A 405 27.78 -7.09 -13.89
CA ASP A 405 28.92 -7.28 -14.77
C ASP A 405 28.70 -6.61 -16.13
N ASP A 406 27.48 -6.67 -16.66
CA ASP A 406 27.11 -6.17 -17.99
C ASP A 406 26.36 -4.81 -17.93
N ASN A 407 26.38 -4.12 -16.79
CA ASN A 407 25.75 -2.80 -16.67
C ASN A 407 26.43 -1.79 -17.60
N ASP A 408 25.69 -1.32 -18.60
CA ASP A 408 26.11 -0.27 -19.52
C ASP A 408 25.25 0.99 -19.33
N ASN A 409 25.87 2.05 -18.82
CA ASN A 409 25.24 3.36 -18.63
C ASN A 409 25.72 4.41 -19.65
N THR A 410 26.40 4.00 -20.73
CA THR A 410 27.00 4.94 -21.69
C THR A 410 25.97 5.71 -22.52
N ALA A 411 24.80 5.12 -22.77
CA ALA A 411 23.69 5.72 -23.51
C ALA A 411 22.62 6.35 -22.62
N ASN A 412 22.76 6.27 -21.29
CA ASN A 412 21.79 6.80 -20.34
C ASN A 412 22.14 8.23 -19.94
N GLU A 413 21.15 9.13 -19.95
CA GLU A 413 21.34 10.53 -19.52
C GLU A 413 21.35 10.69 -18.00
N TYR A 414 21.03 9.63 -17.26
CA TYR A 414 20.83 9.64 -15.80
C TYR A 414 21.92 8.85 -15.06
N ASP A 415 22.12 9.21 -13.78
CA ASP A 415 22.98 8.47 -12.86
C ASP A 415 22.36 7.11 -12.51
N ASP A 416 23.15 6.04 -12.62
CA ASP A 416 22.74 4.66 -12.30
C ASP A 416 23.10 4.21 -10.89
N GLY A 417 23.72 5.07 -10.08
CA GLY A 417 24.13 4.74 -8.72
C GLY A 417 22.99 4.22 -7.83
N TYR A 418 21.76 4.72 -7.98
CA TYR A 418 20.59 4.21 -7.25
C TYR A 418 20.11 2.85 -7.76
N TYR A 419 20.27 2.55 -9.05
CA TYR A 419 19.93 1.27 -9.66
C TYR A 419 20.92 0.19 -9.23
N LEU A 420 22.22 0.46 -9.43
CA LEU A 420 23.31 -0.40 -8.97
C LEU A 420 23.24 -0.63 -7.45
N GLY A 421 22.96 0.42 -6.68
CA GLY A 421 22.77 0.32 -5.24
C GLY A 421 21.59 -0.58 -4.84
N ALA A 422 20.53 -0.64 -5.65
CA ALA A 422 19.43 -1.56 -5.43
C ALA A 422 19.86 -3.02 -5.69
N ILE A 423 20.56 -3.30 -6.79
CA ILE A 423 21.08 -4.63 -7.10
C ILE A 423 22.03 -5.10 -5.99
N ILE A 424 22.94 -4.23 -5.53
CA ILE A 424 23.87 -4.54 -4.43
C ILE A 424 23.15 -4.89 -3.13
N ARG A 425 22.11 -4.12 -2.78
CA ARG A 425 21.30 -4.41 -1.59
C ARG A 425 20.59 -5.76 -1.70
N VAL A 426 20.03 -6.05 -2.88
CA VAL A 426 19.37 -7.33 -3.16
C VAL A 426 20.35 -8.49 -3.08
N LEU A 427 21.54 -8.37 -3.69
CA LEU A 427 22.60 -9.36 -3.61
C LEU A 427 23.03 -9.64 -2.17
N ALA A 428 23.21 -8.59 -1.36
CA ALA A 428 23.49 -8.74 0.06
C ALA A 428 22.36 -9.49 0.80
N GLY A 429 21.11 -9.38 0.38
CA GLY A 429 19.98 -10.12 0.92
C GLY A 429 19.84 -11.58 0.45
N THR A 430 20.63 -12.04 -0.51
CA THR A 430 20.53 -13.42 -1.05
C THR A 430 21.00 -14.47 -0.06
N ARG A 431 20.44 -15.67 -0.16
CA ARG A 431 20.81 -16.84 0.66
C ARG A 431 21.62 -17.80 -0.18
N CYS A 432 22.94 -17.65 -0.11
CA CYS A 432 23.91 -18.43 -0.88
C CYS A 432 23.98 -19.89 -0.42
N LYS A 433 24.18 -20.80 -1.36
CA LYS A 433 24.43 -22.24 -1.13
C LYS A 433 25.90 -22.52 -0.81
N SER A 434 26.81 -21.67 -1.30
CA SER A 434 28.24 -21.89 -1.15
C SER A 434 28.99 -20.66 -0.64
N LYS A 435 30.16 -20.90 -0.02
CA LYS A 435 31.11 -19.82 0.32
C LYS A 435 31.63 -19.09 -0.93
N GLY A 436 31.66 -19.77 -2.09
CA GLY A 436 32.08 -19.18 -3.36
C GLY A 436 31.16 -18.05 -3.81
N GLU A 437 29.85 -18.25 -3.73
CA GLU A 437 28.84 -17.22 -4.03
C GLU A 437 28.97 -16.03 -3.07
N THR A 438 29.16 -16.29 -1.77
CA THR A 438 29.39 -15.22 -0.78
C THR A 438 30.63 -14.40 -1.11
N ASN A 439 31.74 -15.05 -1.48
CA ASN A 439 32.97 -14.37 -1.87
C ASN A 439 32.77 -13.54 -3.14
N LEU A 440 31.99 -14.04 -4.11
CA LEU A 440 31.64 -13.32 -5.32
C LEU A 440 30.82 -12.06 -5.01
N ILE A 441 29.83 -12.14 -4.13
CA ILE A 441 29.06 -10.97 -3.66
C ILE A 441 30.02 -9.92 -3.07
N VAL A 442 30.89 -10.33 -2.14
CA VAL A 442 31.85 -9.41 -1.51
C VAL A 442 32.77 -8.76 -2.55
N ALA A 443 33.26 -9.53 -3.51
CA ALA A 443 34.10 -9.01 -4.59
C ALA A 443 33.35 -7.98 -5.45
N GLN A 444 32.09 -8.25 -5.79
CA GLN A 444 31.25 -7.31 -6.55
C GLN A 444 31.00 -6.03 -5.76
N ILE A 445 30.67 -6.10 -4.47
CA ILE A 445 30.45 -4.92 -3.64
C ILE A 445 31.73 -4.07 -3.54
N GLN A 446 32.89 -4.70 -3.31
CA GLN A 446 34.17 -4.00 -3.26
C GLN A 446 34.57 -3.37 -4.60
N ARG A 447 34.30 -4.05 -5.72
CA ARG A 447 34.49 -3.50 -7.06
C ARG A 447 33.67 -2.23 -7.23
N HIS A 448 32.38 -2.27 -6.93
CA HIS A 448 31.47 -1.13 -7.10
C HIS A 448 31.78 0.02 -6.13
N LEU A 449 32.25 -0.27 -4.92
CA LEU A 449 32.74 0.74 -3.98
C LEU A 449 33.97 1.49 -4.54
N ARG A 450 34.91 0.77 -5.18
CA ARG A 450 36.09 1.38 -5.83
C ARG A 450 35.71 2.18 -7.07
N LEU A 451 34.77 1.67 -7.87
CA LEU A 451 34.27 2.38 -9.05
C LEU A 451 33.58 3.70 -8.66
N ASP A 452 32.73 3.69 -7.63
CA ASP A 452 32.05 4.89 -7.12
C ASP A 452 33.03 5.91 -6.50
N ALA A 453 34.18 5.45 -6.01
CA ALA A 453 35.24 6.34 -5.54
C ALA A 453 35.91 7.10 -6.69
N LEU A 454 36.02 6.47 -7.88
CA LEU A 454 36.60 7.06 -9.09
C LEU A 454 35.59 7.97 -9.81
N ASN A 455 34.36 7.48 -10.02
CA ASN A 455 33.27 8.24 -10.61
C ASN A 455 32.07 8.22 -9.66
N LYS A 456 31.88 9.34 -8.95
CA LYS A 456 30.94 9.42 -7.82
C LYS A 456 29.50 9.52 -8.32
N SER A 457 28.69 8.54 -7.94
CA SER A 457 27.23 8.61 -8.03
C SER A 457 26.67 9.82 -7.27
N HIS A 458 25.46 10.23 -7.65
CA HIS A 458 24.78 11.34 -7.01
C HIS A 458 24.61 11.07 -5.50
N GLN A 459 25.01 12.04 -4.67
CA GLN A 459 25.01 11.94 -3.20
C GLN A 459 25.73 10.69 -2.65
N ARG A 460 26.66 10.10 -3.43
CA ARG A 460 27.34 8.84 -3.09
C ARG A 460 26.36 7.71 -2.75
N ALA A 461 25.25 7.64 -3.48
CA ALA A 461 24.20 6.66 -3.26
C ALA A 461 24.75 5.23 -3.32
N LEU A 462 25.63 4.94 -4.29
CA LEU A 462 26.22 3.62 -4.46
C LEU A 462 27.16 3.26 -3.31
N THR A 463 28.09 4.16 -2.93
CA THR A 463 28.94 3.98 -1.74
C THR A 463 28.12 3.65 -0.49
N ARG A 464 27.04 4.39 -0.21
CA ARG A 464 26.19 4.16 0.96
C ARG A 464 25.57 2.77 0.93
N CYS A 465 25.06 2.33 -0.23
CA CYS A 465 24.50 1.00 -0.41
C CYS A 465 25.57 -0.10 -0.25
N CYS A 466 26.76 0.09 -0.79
CA CYS A 466 27.89 -0.84 -0.62
C CYS A 466 28.26 -1.02 0.85
N LEU A 467 28.41 0.07 1.60
CA LEU A 467 28.74 0.02 3.02
C LEU A 467 27.65 -0.69 3.83
N GLN A 468 26.37 -0.35 3.60
CA GLN A 468 25.24 -1.04 4.22
C GLN A 468 25.22 -2.54 3.91
N ALA A 469 25.50 -2.91 2.66
CA ALA A 469 25.56 -4.31 2.22
C ALA A 469 26.70 -5.08 2.90
N LEU A 470 27.89 -4.47 3.02
CA LEU A 470 29.03 -5.06 3.74
C LEU A 470 28.71 -5.25 5.23
N THR A 471 28.14 -4.23 5.88
CA THR A 471 27.70 -4.33 7.27
C THR A 471 26.64 -5.42 7.45
N GLN A 472 25.69 -5.56 6.52
CA GLN A 472 24.70 -6.64 6.57
C GLN A 472 25.35 -8.03 6.46
N LEU A 473 26.37 -8.18 5.59
CA LEU A 473 27.13 -9.43 5.46
C LEU A 473 27.90 -9.77 6.74
N GLU A 474 28.45 -8.77 7.42
CA GLU A 474 29.14 -8.93 8.70
C GLU A 474 28.19 -9.29 9.84
N LEU A 475 27.08 -8.56 9.98
CA LEU A 475 26.05 -8.83 10.99
C LEU A 475 25.40 -10.22 10.82
N SER A 476 25.32 -10.72 9.58
CA SER A 476 24.84 -12.07 9.29
C SER A 476 25.91 -13.16 9.41
N GLY A 477 27.14 -12.82 9.79
CA GLY A 477 28.25 -13.77 9.92
C GLY A 477 28.76 -14.36 8.60
N ARG A 478 28.33 -13.81 7.45
CA ARG A 478 28.75 -14.24 6.11
C ARG A 478 30.09 -13.62 5.69
N ARG A 479 30.52 -12.56 6.39
CA ARG A 479 31.81 -11.89 6.21
C ARG A 479 32.42 -11.59 7.59
N ALA A 480 33.75 -11.70 7.71
CA ALA A 480 34.44 -11.23 8.90
C ALA A 480 34.52 -9.69 8.90
N PRO A 481 34.38 -9.01 10.06
CA PRO A 481 34.47 -7.56 10.12
C PRO A 481 35.86 -7.10 9.68
N ASP A 482 35.87 -6.11 8.79
CA ASP A 482 37.07 -5.51 8.25
C ASP A 482 37.18 -4.06 8.74
N TRP A 483 37.87 -3.89 9.87
CA TRP A 483 38.01 -2.60 10.57
C TRP A 483 38.90 -1.58 9.84
N GLN A 484 39.38 -1.90 8.62
CA GLN A 484 40.23 -1.03 7.81
C GLN A 484 39.45 -0.26 6.71
N LEU A 485 38.19 -0.61 6.47
CA LEU A 485 37.23 0.16 5.65
C LEU A 485 36.64 1.32 6.45
#